data_AF-A0A9E5P6E5-F1
#
_entry.id   AF-A0A9E5P6E5-F1
#
_cell.length_a   1.000
_cell.length_b   1.000
_cell.length_c   1.000
_cell.angle_alpha   90.00
_cell.angle_beta   90.00
_cell.angle_gamma   90.00
#
_symmetry.space_group_name_H-M   'P 1'
#
loop_
_entity.id
_entity.type
_entity.pdbx_description
1 polymer ?
#
loop_
_entity_poly.entity_id
_entity_poly.type
_entity_poly.pdbx_seq_one_letter_code
_entity_poly.pdbx_strand_id
1 'polypeptide(L)'
;FIQFLIPGEVGQSTVMLHIAVSHSVFNATNTLIFIPLAGVLAAVVKRMVPGEAGIVQVEPQYLEEHLLDTPSIALEQARREVVRMIELAASAAKDAGEAFFGDGDASLQMVGQKE
;
A
#
# COMPACT_ATOMS: atom_id res chain seq x y z
N PHE A 1 -15.61 -7.01 -34.84
CA PHE A 1 -15.62 -7.87 -33.63
C PHE A 1 -17.02 -8.02 -33.05
N ILE A 2 -17.82 -6.95 -32.91
CA ILE A 2 -19.20 -7.05 -32.40
C ILE A 2 -20.12 -7.91 -33.28
N GLN A 3 -20.11 -7.72 -34.59
CA GLN A 3 -20.92 -8.53 -35.52
C GLN A 3 -20.50 -10.01 -35.56
N PHE A 4 -19.29 -10.34 -35.10
CA PHE A 4 -18.84 -11.72 -34.96
C PHE A 4 -19.38 -12.37 -33.67
N LEU A 5 -19.50 -11.58 -32.58
CA LEU A 5 -20.03 -12.04 -31.30
C LEU A 5 -21.56 -12.05 -31.27
N ILE A 6 -22.20 -11.06 -31.89
CA ILE A 6 -23.66 -10.96 -32.03
C ILE A 6 -23.96 -10.69 -33.50
N PRO A 7 -24.16 -11.75 -34.31
CA PRO A 7 -24.59 -11.60 -35.68
C PRO A 7 -26.04 -11.11 -35.73
N GLY A 8 -26.29 -10.05 -36.48
CA GLY A 8 -27.62 -9.44 -36.62
C GLY A 8 -27.55 -7.97 -36.99
N GLU A 9 -28.60 -7.45 -37.63
CA GLU A 9 -28.68 -6.04 -37.99
C GLU A 9 -28.83 -5.16 -36.75
N VAL A 10 -28.24 -3.97 -36.82
CA VAL A 10 -28.36 -2.95 -35.78
C VAL A 10 -29.69 -2.22 -35.99
N GLY A 11 -30.67 -2.55 -35.15
CA GLY A 11 -32.01 -1.97 -35.14
C GLY A 11 -32.35 -1.43 -33.75
N GLN A 12 -33.46 -0.70 -33.62
CA GLN A 12 -33.80 -0.01 -32.37
C GLN A 12 -33.87 -0.94 -31.14
N SER A 13 -34.26 -2.20 -31.33
CA SER A 13 -34.31 -3.21 -30.25
C SER A 13 -32.97 -3.90 -29.96
N THR A 14 -31.99 -3.86 -30.87
CA THR A 14 -30.69 -4.56 -30.75
C THR A 14 -29.53 -3.64 -30.42
N VAL A 15 -29.67 -2.33 -30.67
CA VAL A 15 -28.63 -1.31 -30.40
C VAL A 15 -28.10 -1.36 -28.97
N MET A 16 -28.98 -1.49 -27.95
CA MET A 16 -28.54 -1.54 -26.55
C MET A 16 -27.65 -2.76 -26.27
N LEU A 17 -27.96 -3.91 -26.86
CA LEU A 17 -27.18 -5.14 -26.70
C LEU A 17 -25.80 -5.02 -27.36
N HIS A 18 -25.74 -4.47 -28.58
CA HIS A 18 -24.48 -4.22 -29.27
C HIS A 18 -23.60 -3.23 -28.51
N ILE A 19 -24.17 -2.19 -27.90
CA ILE A 19 -23.45 -1.25 -27.04
C ILE A 19 -22.91 -1.98 -25.80
N ALA A 20 -23.77 -2.71 -25.08
CA ALA A 20 -23.37 -3.42 -23.86
C ALA A 20 -22.19 -4.38 -24.12
N VAL A 21 -22.26 -5.19 -25.17
CA VAL A 21 -21.17 -6.11 -25.53
C VAL A 21 -19.91 -5.37 -25.98
N SER A 22 -20.05 -4.24 -26.66
CA SER A 22 -18.90 -3.37 -26.98
C SER A 22 -18.15 -2.91 -25.75
N HIS A 23 -18.88 -2.43 -24.74
CA HIS A 23 -18.29 -1.99 -23.49
C HIS A 23 -17.65 -3.15 -22.71
N SER A 24 -18.30 -4.30 -22.63
CA SER A 24 -17.75 -5.48 -21.95
C SER A 24 -16.46 -5.96 -22.61
N VAL A 25 -16.42 -6.05 -23.95
CA VAL A 25 -15.22 -6.46 -24.68
C VAL A 25 -14.09 -5.45 -24.51
N PHE A 26 -14.40 -4.15 -24.59
CA PHE A 26 -13.42 -3.09 -24.37
C PHE A 26 -12.80 -3.17 -22.97
N ASN A 27 -13.63 -3.25 -21.93
CA ASN A 27 -13.16 -3.34 -20.55
C ASN A 27 -12.38 -4.63 -20.28
N ALA A 28 -12.87 -5.78 -20.76
CA ALA A 28 -12.17 -7.05 -20.60
C ALA A 28 -10.80 -7.04 -21.29
N THR A 29 -10.73 -6.49 -22.51
CA THR A 29 -9.47 -6.37 -23.25
C THR A 29 -8.49 -5.45 -22.53
N ASN A 30 -8.94 -4.29 -22.08
CA ASN A 30 -8.10 -3.36 -21.31
C ASN A 30 -7.60 -3.98 -20.02
N THR A 31 -8.46 -4.69 -19.29
CA THR A 31 -8.08 -5.40 -18.06
C THR A 31 -7.04 -6.49 -18.35
N LEU A 32 -7.21 -7.29 -19.41
CA LEU A 32 -6.23 -8.31 -19.81
C LEU A 32 -4.88 -7.71 -20.20
N ILE A 33 -4.88 -6.53 -20.82
CA ILE A 33 -3.65 -5.79 -21.13
C ILE A 33 -3.04 -5.22 -19.84
N PHE A 34 -3.83 -4.60 -18.97
CA PHE A 34 -3.32 -3.89 -17.80
C PHE A 34 -2.94 -4.79 -16.63
N ILE A 35 -3.51 -5.99 -16.48
CA ILE A 35 -3.11 -6.95 -15.43
C ILE A 35 -1.60 -7.22 -15.45
N PRO A 36 -0.97 -7.65 -16.55
CA PRO A 36 0.48 -7.87 -16.57
C PRO A 36 1.27 -6.55 -16.45
N LEU A 37 0.70 -5.41 -16.84
CA LEU A 37 1.31 -4.09 -16.73
C LEU A 37 1.11 -3.43 -15.35
N ALA A 38 0.31 -4.01 -14.45
CA ALA A 38 0.00 -3.42 -13.15
C ALA A 38 1.25 -3.22 -12.29
N GLY A 39 2.21 -4.17 -12.35
CA GLY A 39 3.49 -4.04 -11.68
C GLY A 39 4.34 -2.88 -12.21
N VAL A 40 4.29 -2.63 -13.53
CA VAL A 40 4.98 -1.50 -14.17
C VAL A 40 4.36 -0.18 -13.73
N LEU A 41 3.02 -0.09 -13.72
CA LEU A 41 2.29 1.07 -13.22
C LEU A 41 2.62 1.35 -11.75
N ALA A 42 2.64 0.31 -10.90
CA ALA A 42 3.04 0.45 -9.50
C ALA A 42 4.48 0.96 -9.33
N ALA A 43 5.42 0.48 -10.16
CA ALA A 43 6.80 0.97 -10.15
C ALA A 43 6.90 2.44 -10.57
N VAL A 44 6.15 2.84 -11.60
CA VAL A 44 6.07 4.24 -12.06
C VAL A 44 5.49 5.13 -10.97
N VAL A 45 4.36 4.75 -10.35
CA VAL A 45 3.72 5.51 -9.28
C VAL A 45 4.65 5.67 -8.08
N LYS A 46 5.30 4.60 -7.62
CA LYS A 46 6.30 4.67 -6.53
C LYS A 46 7.49 5.57 -6.83
N ARG A 47 7.84 5.74 -8.12
CA ARG A 47 8.93 6.62 -8.55
C ARG A 47 8.49 8.07 -8.71
N MET A 48 7.22 8.31 -9.05
CA MET A 48 6.67 9.67 -9.19
C MET A 48 6.24 10.27 -7.85
N VAL A 49 5.70 9.44 -6.96
CA VAL A 49 5.35 9.78 -5.59
C VAL A 49 6.31 9.02 -4.67
N PRO A 50 7.48 9.59 -4.35
CA PRO A 50 8.34 9.02 -3.32
C PRO A 50 7.55 9.02 -2.01
N GLY A 51 7.03 7.86 -1.63
CA GLY A 51 6.47 7.68 -0.29
C GLY A 51 7.62 7.81 0.70
N GLU A 52 7.38 8.56 1.78
CA GLU A 52 8.14 8.37 3.02
C GLU A 52 7.75 6.98 3.51
N ALA A 53 8.54 5.97 3.11
CA ALA A 53 8.41 4.64 3.65
C ALA A 53 8.81 4.74 5.13
N GLY A 54 7.84 5.04 5.98
CA GLY A 54 7.92 4.91 7.42
C GLY A 54 7.93 3.44 7.80
N ILE A 55 8.84 2.66 7.21
CA ILE A 55 9.12 1.30 7.66
C ILE A 55 9.65 1.49 9.07
N VAL A 56 8.89 1.07 10.06
CA VAL A 56 9.41 0.92 11.42
C VAL A 56 10.56 -0.07 11.29
N GLN A 57 11.79 0.44 11.32
CA GLN A 57 12.98 -0.40 11.26
C GLN A 57 12.96 -1.28 12.52
N VAL A 58 12.64 -2.57 12.31
CA VAL A 58 12.55 -3.61 13.34
C VAL A 58 13.94 -3.95 13.89
N GLU A 59 15.00 -3.56 13.18
CA GLU A 59 16.38 -3.73 13.62
C GLU A 59 16.75 -2.75 14.75
N PRO A 60 17.58 -3.17 15.72
CA PRO A 60 18.17 -2.26 16.70
C PRO A 60 18.93 -1.14 16.00
N GLN A 61 18.67 0.11 16.37
CA GLN A 61 19.35 1.25 15.76
C GLN A 61 20.60 1.66 16.53
N TYR A 62 20.65 1.37 17.83
CA TYR A 62 21.74 1.79 18.70
C TYR A 62 22.66 0.65 19.14
N LEU A 63 22.27 -0.61 18.90
CA LEU A 63 23.05 -1.78 19.33
C LEU A 63 24.00 -2.22 18.21
N GLU A 64 25.24 -1.76 18.26
CA GLU A 64 26.28 -2.11 17.28
C GLU A 64 26.98 -3.41 17.69
N GLU A 65 26.96 -4.42 16.81
CA GLU A 65 27.52 -5.75 17.10
C GLU A 65 29.01 -5.70 17.51
N HIS A 66 29.79 -4.80 16.93
CA HIS A 66 31.23 -4.67 17.22
C HIS A 66 31.54 -3.96 18.55
N LEU A 67 30.55 -3.38 19.23
CA LEU A 67 30.71 -2.74 20.53
C LEU A 67 30.22 -3.61 21.70
N LEU A 68 29.63 -4.77 21.40
CA LEU A 68 29.16 -5.73 22.40
C LEU A 68 30.30 -6.32 23.25
N ASP A 69 31.53 -6.32 22.72
CA ASP A 69 32.72 -6.78 23.44
C ASP A 69 33.23 -5.80 24.50
N THR A 70 32.65 -4.58 24.56
CA THR A 70 32.97 -3.58 25.59
C THR A 70 31.78 -3.37 26.53
N PRO A 71 31.78 -3.97 27.74
CA PRO A 71 30.59 -4.05 28.61
C PRO A 71 29.94 -2.70 28.96
N SER A 72 30.75 -1.66 29.19
CA SER A 72 30.25 -0.33 29.55
C SER A 72 29.55 0.37 28.38
N ILE A 73 30.04 0.17 27.15
CA ILE A 73 29.48 0.77 25.94
C ILE A 73 28.23 0.00 25.50
N ALA A 74 28.28 -1.34 25.57
CA ALA A 74 27.13 -2.20 25.28
C ALA A 74 25.93 -1.90 26.18
N LEU A 75 26.15 -1.66 27.48
CA LEU A 75 25.09 -1.31 28.42
C LEU A 75 24.46 0.07 28.11
N GLU A 76 25.28 1.04 27.72
CA GLU A 76 24.82 2.36 27.27
C GLU A 76 23.95 2.26 26.01
N GLN A 77 24.39 1.47 25.02
CA GLN A 77 23.65 1.21 23.78
C GLN A 77 22.34 0.47 24.04
N ALA A 78 22.35 -0.55 24.88
CA ALA A 78 21.14 -1.27 25.29
C ALA A 78 20.13 -0.33 25.96
N ARG A 79 20.58 0.59 26.82
CA ARG A 79 19.68 1.59 27.42
C ARG A 79 19.03 2.48 26.36
N ARG A 80 19.81 2.95 25.37
CA ARG A 80 19.29 3.79 24.29
C ARG A 80 18.28 3.05 23.42
N GLU A 81 18.53 1.78 23.13
CA GLU A 81 17.61 0.95 22.36
C GLU A 81 16.29 0.73 23.13
N VAL A 82 16.35 0.47 24.44
CA VAL A 82 15.16 0.36 25.29
C VAL A 82 14.35 1.65 25.29
N VAL A 83 15.00 2.82 25.36
CA VAL A 83 14.31 4.13 25.28
C VAL A 83 13.61 4.28 23.92
N ARG A 84 14.28 3.95 22.81
CA ARG A 84 13.68 3.98 21.47
C ARG A 84 12.45 3.08 21.39
N MET A 85 12.54 1.85 21.91
CA MET A 85 11.42 0.91 21.91
C MET A 85 10.23 1.43 22.72
N ILE A 86 10.47 2.12 23.84
CA ILE A 86 9.42 2.77 24.64
C ILE A 86 8.75 3.88 23.85
N GLU A 87 9.50 4.73 23.15
CA GLU A 87 8.96 5.81 22.32
C GLU A 87 8.09 5.27 21.18
N LEU A 88 8.55 4.20 20.51
CA LEU A 88 7.78 3.52 19.46
C LEU A 88 6.48 2.93 20.02
N ALA A 89 6.53 2.24 21.16
CA ALA A 89 5.36 1.67 21.81
C ALA A 89 4.35 2.75 22.25
N ALA A 90 4.85 3.88 22.77
CA ALA A 90 4.02 5.01 23.17
C ALA A 90 3.34 5.66 21.96
N SER A 91 4.07 5.86 20.85
CA SER A 91 3.48 6.35 19.59
C SER A 91 2.41 5.40 19.08
N ALA A 92 2.68 4.09 19.03
CA ALA A 92 1.72 3.11 18.54
C ALA A 92 0.44 3.07 19.41
N ALA A 93 0.57 3.16 20.74
CA ALA A 93 -0.57 3.22 21.65
C ALA A 93 -1.39 4.50 21.46
N LYS A 94 -0.73 5.63 21.24
CA LYS A 94 -1.38 6.91 20.93
C LYS A 94 -2.14 6.84 19.61
N ASP A 95 -1.50 6.36 18.54
CA ASP A 95 -2.11 6.22 17.22
C ASP A 95 -3.32 5.29 17.26
N ALA A 96 -3.22 4.17 17.99
CA ALA A 96 -4.35 3.27 18.23
C ALA A 96 -5.48 3.98 18.98
N GLY A 97 -5.18 4.74 20.03
CA GLY A 97 -6.17 5.53 20.75
C GLY A 97 -6.88 6.55 19.86
N GLU A 98 -6.13 7.28 19.04
CA GLU A 98 -6.68 8.23 18.06
C GLU A 98 -7.52 7.51 16.99
N ALA A 99 -7.14 6.30 16.59
CA ALA A 99 -7.91 5.49 15.64
C ALA A 99 -9.20 4.92 16.23
N PHE A 100 -9.20 4.53 17.49
CA PHE A 100 -10.38 3.98 18.16
C PHE A 100 -11.36 5.06 18.64
N PHE A 101 -10.88 6.23 19.04
CA PHE A 101 -11.70 7.29 19.64
C PHE A 101 -11.85 8.56 18.78
N GLY A 102 -11.10 8.69 17.69
CA GLY A 102 -11.24 9.79 16.73
C GLY A 102 -12.30 9.52 15.66
N ASP A 103 -13.00 10.56 15.21
CA ASP A 103 -14.03 10.45 14.15
C ASP A 103 -13.41 9.94 12.83
N GLY A 104 -14.09 8.94 12.25
CA GLY A 104 -13.51 7.81 11.52
C GLY A 104 -12.97 8.01 10.10
N ASP A 105 -12.44 9.17 9.73
CA ASP A 105 -11.88 9.38 8.37
C ASP A 105 -10.38 9.73 8.32
N ALA A 106 -9.83 10.36 9.37
CA ALA A 106 -8.43 10.77 9.37
C ALA A 106 -7.45 9.69 9.90
N SER A 107 -7.92 8.80 10.76
CA SER A 107 -7.08 7.84 11.49
C SER A 107 -6.71 6.58 10.71
N LEU A 108 -7.53 6.18 9.74
CA LEU A 108 -7.28 5.00 8.90
C LEU A 108 -6.11 5.22 7.92
N GLN A 109 -5.82 6.46 7.53
CA GLN A 109 -4.69 6.78 6.67
C GLN A 109 -3.34 6.67 7.41
N MET A 110 -3.32 6.87 8.73
CA MET A 110 -2.08 6.77 9.53
C MET A 110 -1.68 5.32 9.82
N VAL A 111 -2.64 4.40 9.99
CA VAL A 111 -2.36 2.98 10.25
C VAL A 111 -1.96 2.27 8.95
N GLY A 112 -2.61 2.55 7.83
CA GLY A 112 -2.28 1.96 6.53
C GLY A 112 -0.96 2.43 5.91
N GLN A 113 -0.33 3.48 6.45
CA GLN A 113 1.01 3.94 6.03
C GLN A 113 2.15 3.25 6.80
N LYS A 114 1.85 2.55 7.91
CA LYS A 114 2.84 1.90 8.78
C LYS A 114 2.99 0.39 8.57
N GLU A 115 2.06 -0.25 7.84
CA GLU A 115 2.15 -1.66 7.41
C GLU A 115 2.74 -1.80 6.01
#